data_AF-W4QNN6-F1
#
_entry.id   AF-W4QNN6-F1
#
_cell.length_a   1.000
_cell.length_b   1.000
_cell.length_c   1.000
_cell.angle_alpha   90.00
_cell.angle_beta   90.00
_cell.angle_gamma   90.00
#
_symmetry.space_group_name_H-M   'P 1'
#
loop_
_entity.id
_entity.type
_entity.pdbx_description
1 polymer ?
#
loop_
_entity_poly.entity_id
_entity_poly.type
_entity_poly.pdbx_seq_one_letter_code
_entity_poly.pdbx_strand_id
1 'polypeptide(L)'
;MTNSSAVIKTNPNHTAATHHVIHSEMLLFKIKSLQDLYKDEVMTIKDMNKLARLLLKHHSPATPDPLKQYDICQNKLQVGVYCLTCGSLPLLRSKGAWICPVCKTASKDAHLYTLNDYYLLIGSVITNKRLRWFCNISSRSIAAKLLTSLDLKQSGMQKKSYL
;
A
#
# COMPACT_ATOMS: atom_id res chain seq x y z
N MET A 1 -9.21 -11.61 25.01
CA MET A 1 -10.16 -11.17 26.06
C MET A 1 -10.10 -9.65 26.10
N THR A 2 -11.06 -8.97 25.49
CA THR A 2 -11.21 -7.51 25.55
C THR A 2 -11.82 -7.11 26.89
N ASN A 3 -11.47 -5.93 27.41
CA ASN A 3 -11.98 -5.42 28.69
C ASN A 3 -13.49 -5.12 28.59
N SER A 4 -14.30 -5.75 29.43
CA SER A 4 -15.77 -5.55 29.50
C SER A 4 -16.19 -4.14 29.90
N SER A 5 -15.27 -3.34 30.44
CA SER A 5 -15.47 -1.94 30.81
C SER A 5 -15.01 -0.95 29.73
N ALA A 6 -14.54 -1.43 28.57
CA ALA A 6 -14.14 -0.56 27.48
C ALA A 6 -15.37 0.19 26.93
N VAL A 7 -15.27 1.52 26.78
CA VAL A 7 -16.36 2.32 26.19
C VAL A 7 -16.14 2.44 24.69
N ILE A 8 -17.07 1.90 23.89
CA ILE A 8 -17.08 2.09 22.44
C ILE A 8 -17.57 3.50 22.13
N LYS A 9 -16.67 4.38 21.70
CA LYS A 9 -17.00 5.72 21.20
C LYS A 9 -17.01 5.70 19.68
N THR A 10 -18.08 6.18 19.08
CA THR A 10 -18.17 6.40 17.62
C THR A 10 -18.34 7.90 17.34
N ASN A 11 -18.02 8.33 16.12
CA ASN A 11 -18.27 9.72 15.72
C ASN A 11 -19.78 10.00 15.79
N PRO A 12 -20.25 11.06 16.47
CA PRO A 12 -21.67 11.40 16.57
C PRO A 12 -22.38 11.53 15.21
N ASN A 13 -21.64 11.90 14.17
CA ASN A 13 -22.16 12.05 12.81
C ASN A 13 -22.30 10.71 12.05
N HIS A 14 -21.85 9.60 12.64
CA HIS A 14 -21.88 8.27 12.04
C HIS A 14 -22.80 7.32 12.82
N THR A 15 -24.08 7.67 12.87
CA THR A 15 -25.15 6.94 13.59
C THR A 15 -25.34 5.49 13.10
N ALA A 16 -24.93 5.16 11.88
CA ALA A 16 -24.92 3.78 11.40
C ALA A 16 -23.96 2.91 12.24
N ALA A 17 -22.80 3.42 12.64
CA ALA A 17 -21.86 2.65 13.46
C ALA A 17 -22.41 2.32 14.85
N THR A 18 -23.25 3.18 15.45
CA THR A 18 -23.89 2.84 16.73
C THR A 18 -24.84 1.66 16.64
N HIS A 19 -25.37 1.33 15.46
CA HIS A 19 -26.28 0.20 15.28
C HIS A 19 -25.59 -1.11 14.87
N HIS A 20 -24.41 -1.02 14.25
CA HIS A 20 -23.65 -2.17 13.75
C HIS A 20 -22.49 -2.59 14.65
N VAL A 21 -22.10 -1.76 15.62
CA VAL A 21 -21.02 -2.06 16.56
C VAL A 21 -21.62 -2.48 17.90
N ILE A 22 -21.21 -3.64 18.40
CA ILE A 22 -21.64 -4.18 19.69
C ILE A 22 -20.44 -4.74 20.46
N HIS A 23 -20.58 -4.83 21.78
CA HIS A 23 -19.66 -5.60 22.62
C HIS A 23 -19.76 -7.10 22.32
N SER A 24 -18.64 -7.82 22.47
CA SER A 24 -18.57 -9.26 22.23
C SER A 24 -19.56 -10.06 23.08
N GLU A 25 -19.79 -9.63 24.31
CA GLU A 25 -20.71 -10.22 25.28
C GLU A 25 -22.17 -10.11 24.81
N MET A 26 -22.47 -9.11 23.97
CA MET A 26 -23.80 -8.88 23.41
C MET A 26 -24.06 -9.65 22.11
N LEU A 27 -23.05 -10.38 21.59
CA LEU A 27 -23.14 -11.07 20.30
C LEU A 27 -24.30 -12.07 20.25
N LEU A 28 -24.44 -12.92 21.28
CA LEU A 28 -25.51 -13.92 21.33
C LEU A 28 -26.90 -13.28 21.35
N PHE A 29 -27.07 -12.21 22.13
CA PHE A 29 -28.32 -11.45 22.19
C PHE A 29 -28.64 -10.81 20.84
N LYS A 30 -27.64 -10.25 20.14
CA LYS A 30 -27.83 -9.65 18.82
C LYS A 30 -28.21 -10.69 17.78
N ILE A 31 -27.52 -11.84 17.73
CA ILE A 31 -27.85 -12.95 16.82
C ILE A 31 -29.30 -13.37 17.02
N LYS A 32 -29.72 -13.58 18.28
CA LYS A 32 -31.10 -13.95 18.60
C LYS A 32 -32.10 -12.89 18.13
N SER A 33 -31.83 -11.61 18.41
CA SER A 33 -32.70 -10.52 17.96
C SER A 33 -32.84 -10.43 16.44
N LEU A 34 -31.79 -10.78 15.69
CA LEU A 34 -31.83 -10.82 14.23
C LEU A 34 -32.62 -12.03 13.73
N GLN A 35 -32.47 -13.20 14.35
CA GLN A 35 -33.26 -14.39 14.03
C GLN A 35 -34.76 -14.18 14.30
N ASP A 36 -35.09 -13.49 15.38
CA ASP A 36 -36.49 -13.16 15.71
C ASP A 36 -37.10 -12.15 14.73
N LEU A 37 -36.29 -11.24 14.19
CA LEU A 37 -36.71 -10.22 13.23
C LEU A 37 -36.82 -10.76 11.79
N TYR A 38 -35.91 -11.63 11.38
CA TYR A 38 -35.82 -12.19 10.03
C TYR A 38 -36.14 -13.68 10.03
N LYS A 39 -37.44 -14.01 10.04
CA LYS A 39 -37.94 -15.40 10.11
C LYS A 39 -38.04 -16.08 8.76
N ASP A 40 -38.21 -15.32 7.70
CA ASP A 40 -38.40 -15.85 6.35
C ASP A 40 -37.05 -16.20 5.72
N GLU A 41 -36.92 -17.44 5.25
CA GLU A 41 -35.74 -17.86 4.52
C GLU A 41 -35.78 -17.31 3.09
N VAL A 42 -34.99 -16.26 2.83
CA VAL A 42 -34.93 -15.60 1.52
C VAL A 42 -33.93 -16.29 0.57
N MET A 43 -33.00 -17.07 1.09
CA MET A 43 -31.90 -17.66 0.32
C MET A 43 -31.51 -19.04 0.86
N THR A 44 -31.40 -20.03 -0.02
CA THR A 44 -30.99 -21.38 0.38
C THR A 44 -29.48 -21.46 0.62
N ILE A 45 -29.02 -22.51 1.33
CA ILE A 45 -27.59 -22.81 1.48
C ILE A 45 -26.88 -22.95 0.13
N LYS A 46 -27.56 -23.51 -0.89
CA LYS A 46 -27.00 -23.64 -2.24
C LYS A 46 -26.73 -22.28 -2.87
N ASP A 47 -27.65 -21.34 -2.69
CA ASP A 47 -27.53 -19.97 -3.20
C ASP A 47 -26.43 -19.20 -2.46
N MET A 48 -26.33 -19.35 -1.14
CA MET A 48 -25.22 -18.77 -0.36
C MET A 48 -23.85 -19.27 -0.86
N ASN A 49 -23.73 -20.58 -1.09
CA ASN A 49 -22.49 -21.17 -1.62
C ASN A 49 -22.18 -20.71 -3.04
N LYS A 50 -23.19 -20.45 -3.87
CA LYS A 50 -23.03 -19.84 -5.19
C LYS A 50 -22.55 -18.40 -5.07
N LEU A 51 -23.14 -17.61 -4.17
CA LEU A 51 -22.76 -16.22 -3.90
C LEU A 51 -21.32 -16.13 -3.40
N ALA A 52 -20.94 -16.96 -2.43
CA ALA A 52 -19.57 -17.00 -1.90
C ALA A 52 -18.54 -17.27 -3.00
N ARG A 53 -18.81 -18.25 -3.88
CA ARG A 53 -17.93 -18.52 -5.03
C ARG A 53 -17.87 -17.35 -6.02
N LEU A 54 -18.98 -16.65 -6.26
CA LEU A 54 -18.99 -15.47 -7.13
C LEU A 54 -18.18 -14.33 -6.51
N LEU A 55 -18.36 -14.05 -5.21
CA LEU A 55 -17.59 -13.04 -4.49
C LEU A 55 -16.10 -13.35 -4.54
N LEU A 56 -15.70 -14.60 -4.31
CA LEU A 56 -14.29 -15.01 -4.41
C LEU A 56 -13.75 -14.92 -5.83
N LYS A 57 -14.54 -15.34 -6.83
CA LYS A 57 -14.14 -15.29 -8.25
C LYS A 57 -13.95 -13.86 -8.76
N HIS A 58 -14.79 -12.94 -8.30
CA HIS A 58 -14.77 -11.53 -8.71
C HIS A 58 -14.05 -10.62 -7.71
N HIS A 59 -13.52 -11.16 -6.61
CA HIS A 59 -12.71 -10.41 -5.68
C HIS A 59 -11.47 -9.91 -6.42
N SER A 60 -11.30 -8.60 -6.44
CA SER A 60 -10.08 -7.94 -6.87
C SER A 60 -9.53 -7.19 -5.67
N PRO A 61 -8.25 -7.44 -5.29
CA PRO A 61 -7.61 -6.61 -4.28
C PRO A 61 -7.69 -5.15 -4.69
N ALA A 62 -8.16 -4.30 -3.77
CA ALA A 62 -8.11 -2.87 -4.00
C ALA A 62 -6.64 -2.44 -4.09
N THR A 63 -6.29 -1.75 -5.17
CA THR A 63 -5.02 -1.05 -5.33
C THR A 63 -5.28 0.45 -5.26
N PRO A 64 -5.68 0.98 -4.08
CA PRO A 64 -5.96 2.40 -3.95
C PRO A 64 -4.70 3.20 -4.29
N ASP A 65 -4.87 4.29 -5.01
CA ASP A 65 -3.82 5.27 -5.22
C ASP A 65 -3.68 6.08 -3.91
N PRO A 66 -2.64 5.84 -3.10
CA PRO A 66 -2.54 6.47 -1.78
C PRO A 66 -2.44 8.00 -1.91
N LEU A 67 -1.85 8.50 -2.99
CA LEU A 67 -1.72 9.95 -3.21
C LEU A 67 -3.10 10.59 -3.41
N LYS A 68 -3.99 9.95 -4.17
CA LYS A 68 -5.37 10.43 -4.34
C LYS A 68 -6.20 10.25 -3.07
N GLN A 69 -6.03 9.13 -2.36
CA GLN A 69 -6.78 8.84 -1.14
C GLN A 69 -6.52 9.89 -0.05
N TYR A 70 -5.29 10.39 0.05
CA TYR A 70 -4.89 11.36 1.07
C TYR A 70 -4.73 12.80 0.53
N ASP A 71 -5.17 13.06 -0.72
CA ASP A 71 -5.03 14.36 -1.40
C ASP A 71 -3.58 14.92 -1.38
N ILE A 72 -2.61 14.02 -1.55
CA ILE A 72 -1.19 14.35 -1.56
C ILE A 72 -0.76 14.60 -3.00
N CYS A 73 -0.39 15.84 -3.30
CA CYS A 73 0.24 16.16 -4.57
C CYS A 73 1.60 15.46 -4.70
N GLN A 74 1.87 14.81 -5.83
CA GLN A 74 3.11 14.07 -6.10
C GLN A 74 4.38 14.93 -5.94
N ASN A 75 4.29 16.24 -6.14
CA ASN A 75 5.39 17.20 -5.95
C ASN A 75 5.78 17.43 -4.49
N LYS A 76 4.93 17.06 -3.52
CA LYS A 76 5.21 17.13 -2.09
C LYS A 76 5.95 15.89 -1.57
N LEU A 77 6.08 14.85 -2.39
CA LEU A 77 6.83 13.66 -2.02
C LEU A 77 8.31 14.01 -1.86
N GLN A 78 8.87 13.62 -0.73
CA GLN A 78 10.31 13.68 -0.55
C GLN A 78 10.96 12.62 -1.42
N VAL A 79 11.88 13.05 -2.28
CA VAL A 79 12.58 12.19 -3.25
C VAL A 79 14.02 11.92 -2.83
N GLY A 80 14.53 10.78 -3.24
CA GLY A 80 15.86 10.29 -2.90
C GLY A 80 15.84 8.86 -2.39
N VAL A 81 17.01 8.28 -2.22
CA VAL A 81 17.15 7.00 -1.52
C VAL A 81 17.27 7.27 -0.02
N TYR A 82 16.51 6.58 0.82
CA TYR A 82 16.56 6.78 2.28
C TYR A 82 17.49 5.78 2.97
N CYS A 83 17.95 6.13 4.17
CA CYS A 83 18.77 5.28 5.01
C CYS A 83 17.92 4.26 5.77
N LEU A 84 18.19 2.96 5.62
CA LEU A 84 17.52 1.90 6.38
C LEU A 84 17.88 1.89 7.89
N THR A 85 18.96 2.57 8.28
CA THR A 85 19.43 2.59 9.68
C THR A 85 18.87 3.77 10.47
N CYS A 86 18.81 4.96 9.88
CA CYS A 86 18.40 6.19 10.59
C CYS A 86 17.25 6.96 9.92
N GLY A 87 16.71 6.46 8.80
CA GLY A 87 15.61 7.12 8.08
C GLY A 87 15.98 8.40 7.33
N SER A 88 17.24 8.85 7.37
CA SER A 88 17.65 10.07 6.66
C SER A 88 17.51 9.95 5.14
N LEU A 89 17.18 11.07 4.50
CA LEU A 89 16.92 11.19 3.07
C LEU A 89 17.41 12.57 2.60
N PRO A 90 18.12 12.70 1.46
CA PRO A 90 18.59 11.63 0.57
C PRO A 90 19.96 11.07 0.96
N LEU A 91 20.21 9.81 0.60
CA LEU A 91 21.55 9.21 0.57
C LEU A 91 22.37 9.74 -0.61
N LEU A 92 23.69 9.82 -0.42
CA LEU A 92 24.63 10.26 -1.45
C LEU A 92 25.19 9.05 -2.21
N ARG A 93 25.12 9.07 -3.55
CA ARG A 93 25.73 8.03 -4.38
C ARG A 93 27.23 8.33 -4.56
N SER A 94 28.09 7.41 -4.14
CA SER A 94 29.54 7.51 -4.34
C SER A 94 30.16 6.14 -4.62
N LYS A 95 31.01 6.04 -5.65
CA LYS A 95 31.74 4.81 -6.03
C LYS A 95 30.90 3.52 -6.06
N GLY A 96 29.63 3.61 -6.47
CA GLY A 96 28.75 2.43 -6.52
C GLY A 96 28.08 2.04 -5.19
N ALA A 97 28.20 2.85 -4.15
CA ALA A 97 27.46 2.72 -2.88
C ALA A 97 26.60 3.96 -2.60
N TRP A 98 25.53 3.78 -1.83
CA TRP A 98 24.72 4.85 -1.23
C TRP A 98 25.23 5.09 0.18
N ILE A 99 25.66 6.31 0.48
CA ILE A 99 26.29 6.68 1.75
C ILE A 99 25.38 7.65 2.48
N CYS A 100 25.09 7.35 3.74
CA CYS A 100 24.31 8.22 4.59
C CYS A 100 25.15 9.43 5.05
N PRO A 101 24.69 10.67 4.85
CA PRO A 101 25.40 11.84 5.34
C PRO A 101 25.35 11.95 6.88
N VAL A 102 24.34 11.35 7.52
CA VAL A 102 24.10 11.42 8.98
C VAL A 102 24.85 10.30 9.72
N CYS A 103 24.45 9.03 9.55
CA CYS A 103 25.04 7.90 10.28
C CYS A 103 26.21 7.22 9.58
N LYS A 104 26.61 7.71 8.40
CA LYS A 104 27.74 7.20 7.57
C LYS A 104 27.61 5.74 7.08
N THR A 105 26.50 5.06 7.36
CA THR A 105 26.22 3.72 6.83
C THR A 105 26.22 3.75 5.30
N ALA A 106 26.91 2.77 4.71
CA ALA A 106 26.93 2.55 3.27
C ALA A 106 26.07 1.34 2.90
N SER A 107 25.29 1.47 1.84
CA SER A 107 24.48 0.38 1.28
C SER A 107 24.58 0.36 -0.23
N LYS A 108 24.78 -0.81 -0.83
CA LYS A 108 24.75 -0.97 -2.29
C LYS A 108 23.31 -0.97 -2.81
N ASP A 109 22.40 -1.52 -2.00
CA ASP A 109 21.07 -1.94 -2.43
C ASP A 109 19.92 -1.09 -1.86
N ALA A 110 20.23 0.00 -1.15
CA ALA A 110 19.21 0.90 -0.58
C ALA A 110 18.20 1.41 -1.63
N HIS A 111 18.64 1.57 -2.89
CA HIS A 111 17.77 1.93 -4.00
C HIS A 111 16.66 0.91 -4.31
N LEU A 112 16.83 -0.37 -3.98
CA LEU A 112 15.79 -1.40 -4.16
C LEU A 112 14.56 -1.13 -3.30
N TYR A 113 14.78 -0.70 -2.06
CA TYR A 113 13.70 -0.34 -1.14
C TYR A 113 12.96 0.90 -1.63
N THR A 114 13.71 1.92 -2.06
CA THR A 114 13.13 3.12 -2.69
C THR A 114 12.34 2.78 -3.96
N LEU A 115 12.75 1.80 -4.74
CA LEU A 115 11.98 1.34 -5.90
C LEU A 115 10.68 0.65 -5.52
N ASN A 116 10.66 -0.08 -4.41
CA ASN A 116 9.43 -0.65 -3.88
C ASN A 116 8.47 0.46 -3.43
N ASP A 117 8.98 1.52 -2.80
CA ASP A 117 8.16 2.69 -2.43
C ASP A 117 7.59 3.37 -3.68
N TYR A 118 8.39 3.51 -4.73
CA TYR A 118 7.92 4.02 -6.02
C TYR A 118 6.77 3.18 -6.58
N TYR A 119 6.90 1.85 -6.52
CA TYR A 119 5.86 0.92 -6.99
C TYR A 119 4.55 1.13 -6.22
N LEU A 120 4.62 1.28 -4.90
CA LEU A 120 3.46 1.44 -4.03
C LEU A 120 2.81 2.84 -4.12
N LEU A 121 3.62 3.88 -4.32
CA LEU A 121 3.15 5.28 -4.30
C LEU A 121 2.75 5.81 -5.68
N ILE A 122 3.39 5.32 -6.74
CA ILE A 122 3.28 5.93 -8.08
C ILE A 122 2.85 4.90 -9.13
N GLY A 123 3.40 3.69 -9.06
CA GLY A 123 2.94 2.56 -9.86
C GLY A 123 4.06 1.72 -10.47
N SER A 124 3.66 0.70 -11.23
CA SER A 124 4.54 -0.38 -11.69
C SER A 124 5.52 0.00 -12.78
N VAL A 125 5.24 1.05 -13.56
CA VAL A 125 6.08 1.42 -14.71
C VAL A 125 7.16 2.40 -14.30
N ILE A 126 8.42 2.00 -14.44
CA ILE A 126 9.56 2.88 -14.24
C ILE A 126 10.31 3.15 -15.55
N THR A 127 10.66 4.42 -15.74
CA THR A 127 11.52 4.86 -16.84
C THR A 127 12.77 5.50 -16.27
N ASN A 128 13.82 5.64 -17.08
CA ASN A 128 15.04 6.35 -16.66
C ASN A 128 14.75 7.73 -16.10
N LYS A 129 13.83 8.50 -16.72
CA LYS A 129 13.43 9.82 -16.23
C LYS A 129 12.77 9.74 -14.85
N ARG A 130 11.88 8.77 -14.63
CA ARG A 130 11.18 8.58 -13.35
C ARG A 130 12.13 8.10 -12.25
N LEU A 131 13.01 7.15 -12.56
CA LEU A 131 14.04 6.69 -11.62
C LEU A 131 14.93 7.84 -11.16
N ARG A 132 15.41 8.67 -12.09
CA ARG A 132 16.26 9.82 -11.76
C ARG A 132 15.55 10.82 -10.85
N TRP A 133 14.29 11.13 -11.17
CA TRP A 133 13.50 12.04 -10.35
C TRP A 133 13.26 11.46 -8.95
N PHE A 134 12.82 10.20 -8.86
CA PHE A 134 12.44 9.61 -7.58
C PHE A 134 13.64 9.24 -6.69
N CYS A 135 14.72 8.72 -7.24
CA CYS A 135 15.95 8.40 -6.49
C CYS A 135 16.93 9.59 -6.40
N ASN A 136 16.56 10.76 -6.92
CA ASN A 136 17.39 11.96 -6.96
C ASN A 136 18.78 11.75 -7.63
N ILE A 137 18.80 11.10 -8.80
CA ILE A 137 20.01 10.80 -9.57
C ILE A 137 20.12 11.79 -10.74
N SER A 138 21.18 12.58 -10.80
CA SER A 138 21.43 13.52 -11.89
C SER A 138 21.82 12.82 -13.21
N SER A 139 22.67 11.79 -13.11
CA SER A 139 23.23 11.11 -14.29
C SER A 139 22.27 10.13 -14.95
N ARG A 140 22.02 10.33 -16.25
CA ARG A 140 21.26 9.41 -17.10
C ARG A 140 21.94 8.04 -17.21
N SER A 141 23.27 8.01 -17.31
CA SER A 141 24.02 6.76 -17.48
C SER A 141 24.01 5.91 -16.21
N ILE A 142 24.11 6.53 -15.03
CA ILE A 142 23.98 5.81 -13.74
C ILE A 142 22.58 5.21 -13.62
N ALA A 143 21.54 5.99 -13.90
CA ALA A 143 20.17 5.50 -13.87
C ALA A 143 19.93 4.36 -14.87
N ALA A 144 20.54 4.42 -16.07
CA ALA A 144 20.44 3.34 -17.05
C ALA A 144 21.11 2.06 -16.55
N LYS A 145 22.31 2.17 -15.96
CA LYS A 145 23.02 1.03 -15.36
C LYS A 145 22.22 0.38 -14.22
N LEU A 146 21.62 1.19 -13.35
CA LEU A 146 20.75 0.69 -12.28
C LEU A 146 19.53 -0.04 -12.85
N LEU A 147 18.84 0.54 -13.84
CA LEU A 147 17.71 -0.14 -14.48
C LEU A 147 18.09 -1.45 -15.17
N THR A 148 19.28 -1.52 -15.77
CA THR A 148 19.75 -2.77 -16.39
C THR A 148 20.25 -3.80 -15.39
N SER A 149 20.67 -3.40 -14.19
CA SER A 149 21.07 -4.33 -13.13
C SER A 149 19.88 -4.92 -12.38
N LEU A 150 18.73 -4.26 -12.46
CA LEU A 150 17.47 -4.80 -11.99
C LEU A 150 16.94 -5.67 -13.12
N ASP A 151 16.79 -6.97 -12.89
CA ASP A 151 16.31 -7.95 -13.87
C ASP A 151 14.81 -7.76 -14.20
N LEU A 152 14.44 -6.55 -14.60
CA LEU A 152 13.08 -6.10 -14.85
C LEU A 152 12.70 -6.40 -16.30
N LYS A 153 11.42 -6.75 -16.51
CA LYS A 153 10.93 -7.04 -17.85
C LYS A 153 10.82 -5.74 -18.63
N GLN A 154 11.58 -5.62 -19.71
CA GLN A 154 11.49 -4.46 -20.60
C GLN A 154 10.16 -4.50 -21.36
N SER A 155 9.42 -3.40 -21.31
CA SER A 155 8.17 -3.19 -22.06
C SER A 155 8.25 -1.85 -22.79
N GLY A 156 8.02 -1.86 -24.11
CA GLY A 156 7.92 -0.66 -24.96
C GLY A 156 8.83 -0.66 -26.19
N MET A 157 8.24 -0.48 -27.38
CA MET A 157 8.92 -0.51 -28.68
C MET A 157 9.79 0.72 -29.00
N GLN A 158 9.59 1.87 -28.36
CA GLN A 158 10.34 3.11 -28.69
C GLN A 158 10.86 3.90 -27.48
N LYS A 159 10.39 3.60 -26.26
CA LYS A 159 10.87 4.17 -25.00
C LYS A 159 11.02 3.05 -23.98
N LYS A 160 12.27 2.76 -23.58
CA LYS A 160 12.58 1.71 -22.59
C LYS A 160 11.84 1.99 -21.29
N SER A 161 10.76 1.25 -21.06
CA SER A 161 10.02 1.23 -19.82
C SER A 161 10.21 -0.16 -19.21
N TYR A 162 10.30 -0.22 -17.88
CA TYR A 162 10.57 -1.44 -17.15
C TYR A 162 9.37 -1.73 -16.26
N LEU A 163 8.94 -2.99 -16.28
CA LEU A 163 7.89 -3.58 -15.45
C LEU A 163 8.52 -4.48 -14.38
#